data_AF-A0A0D2RZ49-F1
#
_entry.id   AF-A0A0D2RZ49-F1
#
_cell.length_a   1.000
_cell.length_b   1.000
_cell.length_c   1.000
_cell.angle_alpha   90.00
_cell.angle_beta   90.00
_cell.angle_gamma   90.00
#
_symmetry.space_group_name_H-M   'P 1'
#
loop_
_entity.id
_entity.type
_entity.pdbx_description
1 polymer ?
#
loop_
_entity_poly.entity_id
_entity_poly.type
_entity_poly.pdbx_seq_one_letter_code
_entity_poly.pdbx_strand_id
1 'polypeptide(L)'
;MFRYTNRTILGVAETLPSLYTWNLNNATSTKDAFKQAVSSLMDNLANIASTGTSLGKFATGSALSPFQAIYALVQCTPDLTMNECSYCLSQAIGEIPQFLDTKRGGRIYMPSCYFRFEIERFYDLTAADTGTTIPSPPSPPPSNDTTTIVNKHNSSRTTIVVSISAVAFAVLFISSCMFIISRMRKPKLKPQKHELTEAEDEITTVKSLQYDFNTIRAATDHFSDANKLGQGGFGAVYKGTLAGGKLIAVKRLSSDSRQGDLEFKNEVLLMANLQHRNLVRLQGFCLEGNERLLTYEFVPNGSLDKFLFGKHDTIS
;
A
#
# COMPACT_ATOMS: atom_id res chain seq x y z
N MET A 1 1.95 -1.44 14.89
CA MET A 1 2.71 -1.85 13.70
C MET A 1 3.10 -3.30 13.86
N PHE A 2 2.69 -4.18 12.94
CA PHE A 2 3.00 -5.61 13.00
C PHE A 2 3.98 -5.94 11.88
N ARG A 3 5.06 -6.67 12.20
CA ARG A 3 6.09 -7.12 11.26
C ARG A 3 6.38 -8.59 11.50
N TYR A 4 6.55 -9.35 10.42
CA TYR A 4 6.87 -10.78 10.44
C TYR A 4 8.13 -11.02 9.63
N THR A 5 9.04 -11.84 10.15
CA THR A 5 10.29 -12.22 9.50
C THR A 5 10.81 -13.53 10.08
N ASN A 6 11.72 -14.19 9.38
CA ASN A 6 12.43 -15.40 9.83
C ASN A 6 13.70 -15.08 10.64
N ARG A 7 14.04 -13.79 10.84
CA ARG A 7 15.20 -13.34 11.64
C ARG A 7 14.80 -12.54 12.87
N THR A 8 15.71 -12.40 13.83
CA THR A 8 15.49 -11.53 14.99
C THR A 8 15.44 -10.06 14.56
N ILE A 9 14.38 -9.36 14.96
CA ILE A 9 14.14 -7.94 14.62
C ILE A 9 13.88 -7.06 15.86
N LEU A 10 13.82 -7.67 17.04
CA LEU A 10 13.60 -6.95 18.29
C LEU A 10 14.81 -6.09 18.63
N GLY A 11 14.57 -4.81 18.90
CA GLY A 11 15.62 -3.85 19.23
C GLY A 11 16.54 -3.54 18.04
N VAL A 12 16.06 -3.74 16.80
CA VAL A 12 16.81 -3.38 15.59
C VAL A 12 16.01 -2.35 14.79
N ALA A 13 16.62 -1.19 14.55
CA ALA A 13 16.07 -0.16 13.68
C ALA A 13 16.21 -0.58 12.21
N GLU A 14 15.09 -0.82 11.55
CA GLU A 14 15.01 -1.13 10.12
C GLU A 14 14.14 -0.10 9.40
N THR A 15 14.71 0.52 8.37
CA THR A 15 14.06 1.55 7.55
C THR A 15 13.60 1.03 6.19
N LEU A 16 14.03 -0.17 5.81
CA LEU A 16 13.70 -0.81 4.53
C LEU A 16 13.08 -2.20 4.71
N PRO A 17 12.12 -2.58 3.84
CA PRO A 17 11.59 -1.80 2.74
C PRO A 17 10.67 -0.66 3.22
N SER A 18 10.67 0.45 2.49
CA SER A 18 9.80 1.60 2.74
C SER A 18 8.61 1.59 1.77
N LEU A 19 7.43 1.93 2.28
CA LEU A 19 6.22 2.13 1.49
C LEU A 19 5.68 3.55 1.72
N TYR A 20 5.31 4.21 0.63
CA TYR A 20 4.81 5.58 0.65
C TYR A 20 3.39 5.61 0.07
N THR A 21 2.50 6.35 0.72
CA THR A 21 1.18 6.68 0.16
C THR A 21 0.92 8.17 0.35
N TRP A 22 0.13 8.77 -0.52
CA TRP A 22 -0.09 10.21 -0.50
C TRP A 22 -1.49 10.58 -0.91
N ASN A 23 -1.91 11.76 -0.47
CA ASN A 23 -3.10 12.42 -0.96
C ASN A 23 -2.92 12.76 -2.44
N LEU A 24 -3.92 12.49 -3.28
CA LEU A 24 -3.83 12.78 -4.71
C LEU A 24 -3.79 14.30 -4.99
N ASN A 25 -4.37 15.09 -4.09
CA ASN A 25 -4.39 16.53 -4.18
C ASN A 25 -3.11 17.14 -3.61
N ASN A 26 -2.67 18.23 -4.23
CA ASN A 26 -1.49 18.96 -3.80
C ASN A 26 -1.82 19.99 -2.72
N ALA A 27 -0.82 20.40 -1.96
CA ALA A 27 -0.92 21.56 -1.06
C ALA A 27 -1.10 22.86 -1.87
N THR A 28 -1.72 23.87 -1.26
CA THR A 28 -2.01 25.18 -1.89
C THR A 28 -0.74 25.96 -2.26
N SER A 29 -0.92 27.13 -2.89
CA SER A 29 0.11 27.97 -3.55
C SER A 29 1.36 28.32 -2.70
N THR A 30 1.33 28.18 -1.38
CA THR A 30 2.50 28.35 -0.49
C THR A 30 3.20 27.04 -0.18
N LYS A 31 3.81 26.42 -1.20
CA LYS A 31 4.48 25.13 -1.09
C LYS A 31 5.62 25.14 -0.06
N ASP A 32 6.46 26.17 -0.04
CA ASP A 32 7.65 26.20 0.83
C ASP A 32 7.27 26.36 2.32
N ALA A 33 6.32 27.23 2.62
CA ALA A 33 5.81 27.39 3.98
C ALA A 33 5.09 26.13 4.48
N PHE A 34 4.38 25.42 3.60
CA PHE A 34 3.75 24.14 3.94
C PHE A 34 4.81 23.06 4.23
N LYS A 35 5.80 22.91 3.34
CA LYS A 35 6.91 21.97 3.54
C LYS A 35 7.64 22.22 4.85
N GLN A 36 8.00 23.47 5.11
CA GLN A 36 8.70 23.85 6.34
C GLN A 36 7.85 23.53 7.58
N ALA A 37 6.55 23.83 7.56
CA ALA A 37 5.65 23.51 8.65
C ALA A 37 5.53 21.99 8.88
N VAL A 38 5.45 21.18 7.81
CA VAL A 38 5.45 19.71 7.92
C VAL A 38 6.75 19.20 8.52
N SER A 39 7.91 19.61 7.99
CA SER A 39 9.22 19.17 8.49
C SER A 39 9.43 19.53 9.96
N SER A 40 9.20 20.80 10.34
CA SER A 40 9.37 21.23 11.73
C SER A 40 8.40 20.56 12.70
N LEU A 41 7.14 20.34 12.29
CA LEU A 41 6.18 19.59 13.11
C LEU A 41 6.66 18.16 13.31
N MET A 42 7.16 17.52 12.26
CA MET A 42 7.58 16.12 12.30
C MET A 42 8.87 15.91 13.09
N ASP A 43 9.84 16.81 12.97
CA ASP A 43 11.06 16.80 13.79
C ASP A 43 10.72 16.93 15.28
N ASN A 44 9.79 17.83 15.63
CA ASN A 44 9.33 17.99 17.00
C ASN A 44 8.65 16.70 17.52
N LEU A 45 7.73 16.13 16.75
CA LEU A 45 7.05 14.89 17.12
C LEU A 45 8.02 13.71 17.21
N ALA A 46 9.04 13.66 16.35
CA ALA A 46 10.06 12.62 16.40
C ALA A 46 10.89 12.67 17.68
N ASN A 47 11.27 13.87 18.13
CA ASN A 47 11.93 14.06 19.41
C ASN A 47 11.05 13.54 20.57
N ILE A 48 9.78 13.91 20.59
CA ILE A 48 8.83 13.44 21.63
C ILE A 48 8.70 11.91 21.60
N ALA A 49 8.40 11.34 20.44
CA ALA A 49 8.19 9.90 20.29
C ALA A 49 9.45 9.07 20.65
N SER A 50 10.64 9.56 20.34
CA SER A 50 11.91 8.87 20.65
C SER A 50 12.16 8.72 22.15
N THR A 51 11.71 9.70 22.94
CA THR A 51 11.79 9.68 24.42
C THR A 51 10.70 8.83 25.09
N GLY A 52 9.74 8.32 24.32
CA GLY A 52 8.68 7.44 24.81
C GLY A 52 9.21 6.16 25.44
N THR A 53 8.42 5.56 26.32
CA THR A 53 8.75 4.32 27.05
C THR A 53 8.29 3.08 26.26
N SER A 54 8.52 1.89 26.82
CA SER A 54 8.03 0.62 26.25
C SER A 54 6.50 0.52 26.17
N LEU A 55 5.77 1.39 26.88
CA LEU A 55 4.30 1.50 26.78
C LEU A 55 3.85 2.19 25.49
N GLY A 56 4.74 2.96 24.83
CA GLY A 56 4.44 3.63 23.58
C GLY A 56 5.49 4.68 23.21
N LYS A 57 6.02 4.56 21.99
CA LYS A 57 6.88 5.54 21.33
C LYS A 57 6.14 6.19 20.18
N PHE A 58 5.16 7.03 20.50
CA PHE A 58 4.38 7.76 19.50
C PHE A 58 4.12 9.19 19.94
N ALA A 59 3.85 10.06 18.98
CA ALA A 59 3.47 11.44 19.23
C ALA A 59 2.51 11.91 18.15
N THR A 60 1.53 12.72 18.57
CA THR A 60 0.60 13.43 17.69
C THR A 60 0.73 14.92 17.93
N GLY A 61 0.45 15.72 16.91
CA GLY A 61 0.41 17.16 17.07
C GLY A 61 -0.02 17.88 15.81
N SER A 62 -0.12 19.19 15.92
CA SER A 62 -0.56 20.04 14.83
C SER A 62 0.27 21.30 14.70
N ALA A 63 0.31 21.84 13.48
CA ALA A 63 0.93 23.11 13.16
C ALA A 63 0.06 23.90 12.19
N LEU A 64 0.22 25.22 12.18
CA LEU A 64 -0.44 26.10 11.22
C LEU A 64 0.52 26.43 10.08
N SER A 65 0.10 26.12 8.86
CA SER A 65 0.63 26.74 7.63
C SER A 65 -0.21 27.98 7.31
N PRO A 66 0.29 28.98 6.55
CA PRO A 66 -0.41 30.25 6.33
C PRO A 66 -1.89 30.18 5.90
N PHE A 67 -2.35 29.05 5.37
CA PHE A 67 -3.73 28.87 4.93
C PHE A 67 -4.42 27.58 5.42
N GLN A 68 -3.72 26.67 6.11
CA GLN A 68 -4.25 25.36 6.51
C GLN A 68 -3.59 24.82 7.77
N ALA A 69 -4.37 24.14 8.61
CA ALA A 69 -3.84 23.32 9.69
C ALA A 69 -3.23 22.03 9.13
N ILE A 70 -2.15 21.57 9.75
CA ILE A 70 -1.49 20.30 9.47
C ILE A 70 -1.60 19.46 10.72
N TYR A 71 -2.06 18.24 10.58
CA TYR A 71 -2.12 17.24 11.65
C TYR A 71 -1.12 16.14 11.34
N ALA A 72 -0.38 15.71 12.36
CA ALA A 72 0.71 14.77 12.20
C ALA A 72 0.73 13.71 13.31
N LEU A 73 1.19 12.52 12.94
CA LEU A 73 1.46 11.42 13.85
C LEU A 73 2.76 10.75 13.43
N VAL A 74 3.61 10.48 14.41
CA VAL A 74 4.79 9.62 14.26
C VAL A 74 4.78 8.52 15.31
N GLN A 75 5.33 7.36 14.97
CA GLN A 75 5.43 6.23 15.89
C GLN A 75 6.65 5.37 15.57
N CYS A 76 7.28 4.82 16.60
CA CYS A 76 8.28 3.76 16.54
C CYS A 76 7.77 2.47 17.18
N THR A 77 8.44 1.35 16.90
CA THR A 77 8.20 0.13 17.67
C THR A 77 8.77 0.29 19.09
N PRO A 78 8.06 -0.17 20.15
CA PRO A 78 8.45 0.12 21.54
C PRO A 78 9.75 -0.53 22.01
N ASP A 79 10.24 -1.53 21.27
CA ASP A 79 11.47 -2.28 21.50
C ASP A 79 12.75 -1.49 21.17
N LEU A 80 12.64 -0.36 20.46
CA LEU A 80 13.80 0.44 20.05
C LEU A 80 14.30 1.35 21.17
N THR A 81 15.61 1.57 21.20
CA THR A 81 16.19 2.64 22.02
C THR A 81 15.77 4.02 21.53
N MET A 82 16.05 5.06 22.33
CA MET A 82 15.79 6.45 21.93
C MET A 82 16.52 6.81 20.62
N ASN A 83 17.80 6.44 20.51
CA ASN A 83 18.62 6.73 19.34
C ASN A 83 18.13 6.00 18.09
N GLU A 84 17.73 4.74 18.23
CA GLU A 84 17.19 3.93 17.13
C GLU A 84 15.85 4.45 16.61
N CYS A 85 14.96 4.86 17.53
CA CYS A 85 13.70 5.49 17.14
C CYS A 85 13.93 6.83 16.44
N SER A 86 14.81 7.68 17.00
CA SER A 86 15.19 8.95 16.38
C SER A 86 15.81 8.76 15.00
N TYR A 87 16.70 7.77 14.86
CA TYR A 87 17.27 7.38 13.56
C TYR A 87 16.18 6.99 12.56
N CYS A 88 15.28 6.07 12.90
CA CYS A 88 14.22 5.64 11.97
C CYS A 88 13.33 6.82 11.54
N LEU A 89 12.88 7.65 12.49
CA LEU A 89 12.02 8.79 12.20
C LEU A 89 12.73 9.85 11.37
N SER A 90 14.00 10.15 11.63
CA SER A 90 14.78 11.10 10.82
C SER A 90 14.98 10.60 9.37
N GLN A 91 15.19 9.29 9.19
CA GLN A 91 15.23 8.69 7.84
C GLN A 91 13.89 8.85 7.12
N ALA A 92 12.77 8.60 7.80
CA ALA A 92 11.45 8.80 7.22
C ALA A 92 11.19 10.28 6.85
N ILE A 93 11.60 11.23 7.69
CA ILE A 93 11.45 12.67 7.41
C ILE A 93 12.30 13.09 6.20
N GLY A 94 13.51 12.52 6.06
CA GLY A 94 14.40 12.76 4.93
C GLY A 94 13.82 12.35 3.56
N GLU A 95 12.82 11.47 3.54
CA GLU A 95 12.16 10.98 2.30
C GLU A 95 11.05 11.91 1.80
N ILE A 96 10.57 12.82 2.65
CA ILE A 96 9.45 13.73 2.33
C ILE A 96 9.76 14.58 1.07
N PRO A 97 10.93 15.23 0.93
CA PRO A 97 11.22 16.06 -0.24
C PRO A 97 11.31 15.25 -1.54
N GLN A 98 11.58 13.96 -1.47
CA GLN A 98 11.70 13.10 -2.66
C GLN A 98 10.32 12.59 -3.12
N PHE A 99 9.47 12.17 -2.19
CA PHE A 99 8.24 11.43 -2.51
C PHE A 99 6.95 12.20 -2.22
N LEU A 100 6.98 13.17 -1.31
CA LEU A 100 5.79 13.83 -0.74
C LEU A 100 5.80 15.36 -0.89
N ASP A 101 6.79 15.92 -1.59
CA ASP A 101 7.11 17.36 -1.68
C ASP A 101 5.92 18.29 -1.95
N THR A 102 4.97 17.84 -2.77
CA THR A 102 3.83 18.67 -3.21
C THR A 102 2.51 18.26 -2.57
N LYS A 103 2.51 17.22 -1.74
CA LYS A 103 1.29 16.53 -1.32
C LYS A 103 0.72 17.16 -0.05
N ARG A 104 -0.60 17.33 -0.01
CA ARG A 104 -1.30 17.88 1.17
C ARG A 104 -1.48 16.85 2.30
N GLY A 105 -1.05 15.61 2.05
CA GLY A 105 -1.09 14.51 2.99
C GLY A 105 -0.22 13.36 2.50
N GLY A 106 0.40 12.65 3.42
CA GLY A 106 1.40 11.64 3.12
C GLY A 106 1.62 10.70 4.28
N ARG A 107 1.94 9.44 3.95
CA ARG A 107 2.26 8.39 4.92
C ARG A 107 3.50 7.64 4.46
N ILE A 108 4.35 7.33 5.42
CA ILE A 108 5.56 6.55 5.22
C ILE A 108 5.50 5.39 6.20
N TYR A 109 5.63 4.19 5.66
CA TYR A 109 5.67 2.95 6.42
C TYR A 109 7.07 2.37 6.28
N MET A 110 7.80 2.33 7.38
CA MET A 110 9.04 1.60 7.52
C MET A 110 8.84 0.45 8.51
N PRO A 111 9.68 -0.59 8.53
CA PRO A 111 9.52 -1.70 9.47
C PRO A 111 9.54 -1.27 10.94
N SER A 112 10.36 -0.28 11.29
CA SER A 112 10.56 0.18 12.67
C SER A 112 9.82 1.47 13.02
N CYS A 113 9.28 2.20 12.04
CA CYS A 113 8.59 3.46 12.30
C CYS A 113 7.53 3.81 11.25
N TYR A 114 6.57 4.59 11.70
CA TYR A 114 5.42 5.05 10.94
C TYR A 114 5.31 6.57 11.02
N PHE A 115 4.87 7.15 9.91
CA PHE A 115 4.68 8.58 9.76
C PHE A 115 3.39 8.84 9.00
N ARG A 116 2.64 9.86 9.42
CA ARG A 116 1.49 10.39 8.69
C ARG A 116 1.29 11.87 8.94
N PHE A 117 1.12 12.66 7.89
CA PHE A 117 0.47 13.97 7.96
C PHE A 117 -0.74 14.04 7.05
N GLU A 118 -1.73 14.83 7.45
CA GLU A 118 -2.88 15.20 6.66
C GLU A 118 -3.35 16.61 7.07
N ILE A 119 -4.12 17.27 6.20
CA ILE A 119 -4.78 18.55 6.51
C ILE A 119 -6.09 18.38 7.29
N GLU A 120 -6.65 17.18 7.30
CA GLU A 120 -7.80 16.81 8.11
C GLU A 120 -7.33 16.03 9.33
N ARG A 121 -7.85 16.37 10.51
CA ARG A 121 -7.52 15.67 11.74
C ARG A 121 -7.98 14.21 11.65
N PHE A 122 -7.09 13.29 12.02
CA PHE A 122 -7.32 11.84 11.92
C PHE A 122 -7.10 11.09 13.24
N TYR A 123 -6.94 11.82 14.35
CA TYR A 123 -6.76 11.31 15.70
C TYR A 123 -7.60 12.15 16.67
N ASP A 124 -7.99 11.57 17.81
CA ASP A 124 -8.77 12.25 18.84
C ASP A 124 -7.93 13.26 19.62
N LEU A 125 -8.55 14.33 20.10
CA LEU A 125 -7.86 15.38 20.85
C LEU A 125 -7.18 14.81 22.10
N THR A 126 -5.87 15.03 22.20
CA THR A 126 -5.09 14.66 23.39
C THR A 126 -4.77 15.91 24.22
N ALA A 127 -4.36 15.73 25.48
CA ALA A 127 -3.89 16.83 26.33
C ALA A 127 -2.67 17.59 25.74
N ALA A 128 -1.98 17.02 24.73
CA ALA A 128 -0.93 17.70 23.99
C ALA A 128 -1.46 18.72 22.96
N ASP A 129 -2.72 18.59 22.51
CA ASP A 129 -3.35 19.51 21.55
C ASP A 129 -4.00 20.74 22.22
N THR A 130 -4.19 20.73 23.54
CA THR A 130 -4.88 21.80 24.29
C THR A 130 -4.10 23.12 24.38
N GLY A 131 -2.84 23.17 23.94
CA GLY A 131 -2.03 24.39 23.90
C GLY A 131 -2.24 25.27 22.66
N THR A 132 -2.93 24.79 21.64
CA THR A 132 -3.08 25.50 20.35
C THR A 132 -4.54 25.54 19.95
N THR A 133 -5.25 26.60 20.35
CA THR A 133 -6.61 26.91 19.89
C THR A 133 -6.58 27.22 18.39
N ILE A 134 -6.74 26.18 17.56
CA ILE A 134 -6.92 26.34 16.11
C ILE A 134 -8.38 26.74 15.87
N PRO A 135 -8.64 27.88 15.18
CA PRO A 135 -10.00 28.25 14.78
C PRO A 135 -10.59 27.17 13.86
N SER A 136 -11.85 26.83 14.08
CA SER A 136 -12.62 25.94 13.20
C SER A 136 -12.64 26.51 11.77
N PRO A 137 -12.47 25.68 10.70
CA PRO A 137 -12.57 26.17 9.34
C PRO A 137 -14.00 26.68 9.07
N PRO A 138 -14.17 27.83 8.37
CA PRO A 138 -15.49 28.36 8.05
C PRO A 138 -16.23 27.41 7.09
N SER A 139 -17.51 27.14 7.38
CA SER A 139 -18.38 26.36 6.50
C SER A 139 -18.54 27.06 5.15
N PRO A 140 -18.56 26.32 4.02
CA PRO A 140 -18.80 26.91 2.72
C PRO A 140 -20.24 27.45 2.65
N PRO A 141 -20.46 28.66 2.09
CA PRO A 141 -21.80 29.22 1.92
C PRO A 141 -22.56 28.48 0.81
N PRO A 142 -23.90 28.46 0.86
CA PRO A 142 -24.72 27.79 -0.14
C PRO A 142 -24.62 28.51 -1.49
N SER A 143 -24.29 27.77 -2.54
CA SER A 143 -24.35 28.25 -3.92
C SER A 143 -25.80 28.54 -4.30
N ASN A 144 -26.12 29.82 -4.49
CA ASN A 144 -27.27 30.23 -5.29
C ASN A 144 -26.77 30.62 -6.67
N ASP A 145 -27.09 29.78 -7.65
CA ASP A 145 -27.09 30.15 -9.06
C ASP A 145 -28.06 31.32 -9.27
N THR A 146 -27.56 32.45 -9.73
CA THR A 146 -28.38 33.38 -10.52
C THR A 146 -27.50 34.09 -11.54
N THR A 147 -27.79 33.78 -12.79
CA THR A 147 -27.29 34.43 -13.99
C THR A 147 -27.90 35.83 -14.09
N THR A 148 -27.09 36.88 -14.13
CA THR A 148 -27.49 38.16 -14.75
C THR A 148 -26.35 38.79 -15.52
N ILE A 149 -26.59 38.90 -16.82
CA ILE A 149 -25.84 39.58 -17.86
C ILE A 149 -25.92 41.09 -17.62
N VAL A 150 -24.78 41.78 -17.45
CA VAL A 150 -24.64 43.19 -17.86
C VAL A 150 -23.24 43.41 -18.44
N ASN A 151 -23.23 43.71 -19.73
CA ASN A 151 -22.09 44.14 -20.54
C ASN A 151 -21.47 45.44 -20.02
N LYS A 152 -20.13 45.55 -20.05
CA LYS A 152 -19.48 46.82 -20.37
C LYS A 152 -18.33 46.61 -21.35
N HIS A 153 -18.35 47.47 -22.35
CA HIS A 153 -17.78 47.36 -23.69
C HIS A 153 -16.37 47.96 -23.82
N ASN A 154 -15.52 47.17 -24.49
CA ASN A 154 -14.37 47.43 -25.37
C ASN A 154 -13.23 48.38 -24.97
N SER A 155 -12.01 47.85 -25.11
CA SER A 155 -10.85 48.59 -25.61
C SER A 155 -10.08 47.77 -26.66
N SER A 156 -10.01 48.36 -27.85
CA SER A 156 -9.06 48.20 -28.97
C SER A 156 -8.69 46.82 -29.52
N ARG A 157 -9.00 46.67 -30.81
CA ARG A 157 -8.53 45.67 -31.78
C ARG A 157 -7.00 45.48 -31.74
N THR A 158 -6.57 44.23 -31.65
CA THR A 158 -5.30 43.77 -32.21
C THR A 158 -5.54 42.46 -32.96
N THR A 159 -5.10 42.45 -34.21
CA THR A 159 -5.36 41.45 -35.25
C THR A 159 -4.84 40.05 -34.91
N ILE A 160 -5.65 39.05 -35.26
CA ILE A 160 -5.39 37.60 -35.16
C ILE A 160 -4.38 37.16 -36.23
N VAL A 161 -3.24 36.59 -35.83
CA VAL A 161 -2.50 35.58 -36.62
C VAL A 161 -1.75 34.63 -35.68
N VAL A 162 -2.41 33.57 -35.17
CA VAL A 162 -1.75 32.33 -34.73
C VAL A 162 -2.78 31.19 -34.79
N SER A 163 -2.87 30.44 -35.88
CA SER A 163 -3.73 29.24 -35.93
C SER A 163 -3.25 28.15 -36.89
N ILE A 164 -1.93 28.03 -37.10
CA ILE A 164 -1.34 26.86 -37.79
C ILE A 164 -0.19 26.24 -36.95
N SER A 165 0.48 27.02 -36.09
CA SER A 165 1.60 26.52 -35.27
C SER A 165 1.18 25.61 -34.11
N ALA A 166 0.01 25.81 -33.50
CA ALA A 166 -0.41 25.01 -32.34
C ALA A 166 -0.71 23.55 -32.70
N VAL A 167 -1.31 23.30 -33.86
CA VAL A 167 -1.62 21.93 -34.33
C VAL A 167 -0.32 21.21 -34.73
N ALA A 168 0.59 21.91 -35.41
CA ALA A 168 1.90 21.35 -35.77
C ALA A 168 2.73 21.01 -34.52
N PHE A 169 2.75 21.89 -33.51
CA PHE A 169 3.42 21.62 -32.23
C PHE A 169 2.78 20.44 -31.49
N ALA A 170 1.45 20.34 -31.46
CA ALA A 170 0.77 19.21 -30.83
C ALA A 170 1.11 17.89 -31.51
N VAL A 171 1.12 17.85 -32.85
CA VAL A 171 1.48 16.63 -33.61
C VAL A 171 2.95 16.25 -33.39
N LEU A 172 3.87 17.22 -33.41
CA LEU A 172 5.29 16.97 -33.15
C LEU A 172 5.56 16.54 -31.71
N PHE A 173 4.82 17.10 -30.74
CA PHE A 173 4.93 16.71 -29.34
C PHE A 173 4.38 15.29 -29.13
N ILE A 174 3.24 14.96 -29.74
CA ILE A 174 2.68 13.60 -29.69
C ILE A 174 3.61 12.59 -30.38
N SER A 175 4.19 12.93 -31.54
CA SER A 175 5.12 12.03 -32.24
C SER A 175 6.42 11.84 -31.45
N SER A 176 6.94 12.90 -30.84
CA SER A 176 8.08 12.86 -29.92
C SER A 176 7.78 11.99 -28.70
N CYS A 177 6.64 12.18 -28.04
CA CYS A 177 6.22 11.35 -26.92
C CYS A 177 6.06 9.88 -27.33
N MET A 178 5.44 9.59 -28.48
CA MET A 178 5.30 8.22 -29.00
C MET A 178 6.65 7.58 -29.35
N PHE A 179 7.59 8.36 -29.88
CA PHE A 179 8.95 7.90 -30.17
C PHE A 179 9.77 7.66 -28.89
N ILE A 180 9.63 8.51 -27.87
CA ILE A 180 10.25 8.31 -26.55
C ILE A 180 9.63 7.09 -25.87
N ILE A 181 8.31 6.96 -25.87
CA ILE A 181 7.60 5.79 -25.30
C ILE A 181 7.99 4.51 -26.05
N SER A 182 8.14 4.53 -27.37
CA SER A 182 8.58 3.36 -28.15
C SER A 182 10.05 3.03 -27.92
N ARG A 183 10.92 4.02 -27.67
CA ARG A 183 12.32 3.81 -27.25
C ARG A 183 12.45 3.31 -25.80
N MET A 184 11.56 3.75 -24.91
CA MET A 184 11.49 3.28 -23.52
C MET A 184 10.84 1.89 -23.42
N ARG A 185 9.97 1.54 -24.37
CA ARG A 185 9.55 0.16 -24.63
C ARG A 185 10.70 -0.57 -25.32
N LYS A 186 11.75 -0.90 -24.56
CA LYS A 186 12.66 -1.99 -24.94
C LYS A 186 11.79 -3.20 -25.33
N PRO A 187 12.10 -3.93 -26.42
CA PRO A 187 11.43 -5.20 -26.69
C PRO A 187 11.57 -6.03 -25.42
N LYS A 188 10.47 -6.66 -24.97
CA LYS A 188 10.48 -7.60 -23.85
C LYS A 188 11.66 -8.54 -24.07
N LEU A 189 12.71 -8.34 -23.27
CA LEU A 189 13.83 -9.25 -23.22
C LEU A 189 13.21 -10.60 -22.84
N LYS A 190 13.38 -11.60 -23.70
CA LYS A 190 13.12 -13.00 -23.33
C LYS A 190 13.74 -13.25 -21.95
N PRO A 191 13.11 -14.03 -21.06
CA PRO A 191 13.64 -14.22 -19.72
C PRO A 191 14.99 -14.94 -19.84
N GLN A 192 16.06 -14.15 -19.73
CA GLN A 192 17.42 -14.63 -19.64
C GLN A 192 17.65 -14.99 -18.17
N LYS A 193 17.87 -16.29 -17.93
CA LYS A 193 18.42 -16.80 -16.67
C LYS A 193 19.66 -15.97 -16.35
N HIS A 194 19.62 -15.21 -15.27
CA HIS A 194 20.80 -14.59 -14.70
C HIS A 194 21.05 -15.28 -13.37
N GLU A 195 22.11 -16.08 -13.35
CA GLU A 195 22.73 -16.60 -12.14
C GLU A 195 23.15 -15.41 -11.26
N LEU A 196 22.74 -15.46 -10.00
CA LEU A 196 23.38 -14.76 -8.92
C LEU A 196 23.71 -15.84 -7.90
N THR A 197 24.98 -16.22 -7.91
CA THR A 197 25.62 -17.12 -6.97
C THR A 197 25.44 -16.60 -5.54
N GLU A 198 25.23 -17.54 -4.59
CA GLU A 198 25.03 -17.38 -3.14
C GLU A 198 23.58 -17.44 -2.58
N ALA A 199 22.72 -18.31 -3.10
CA ALA A 199 21.44 -18.67 -2.45
C ALA A 199 20.93 -20.09 -2.82
N GLU A 200 21.80 -21.09 -2.84
CA GLU A 200 21.48 -22.41 -3.41
C GLU A 200 20.51 -23.25 -2.55
N ASP A 201 20.44 -23.04 -1.23
CA ASP A 201 19.60 -23.85 -0.33
C ASP A 201 18.18 -23.31 -0.11
N GLU A 202 17.96 -21.99 -0.15
CA GLU A 202 16.62 -21.42 0.06
C GLU A 202 15.74 -21.46 -1.20
N ILE A 203 16.35 -21.33 -2.39
CA ILE A 203 15.63 -21.31 -3.67
C ILE A 203 15.19 -22.72 -4.10
N THR A 204 15.96 -23.76 -3.77
CA THR A 204 15.62 -25.17 -4.06
C THR A 204 14.34 -25.60 -3.36
N THR A 205 14.16 -25.22 -2.09
CA THR A 205 12.95 -25.52 -1.31
C THR A 205 11.70 -24.88 -1.92
N VAL A 206 11.76 -23.60 -2.31
CA VAL A 206 10.62 -22.88 -2.92
C VAL A 206 10.27 -23.45 -4.30
N LYS A 207 11.27 -23.86 -5.08
CA LYS A 207 11.05 -24.48 -6.41
C LYS A 207 10.42 -25.87 -6.31
N SER A 208 10.67 -26.61 -5.22
CA SER A 208 10.09 -27.95 -4.99
C SER A 208 8.56 -27.94 -4.74
N LEU A 209 8.02 -26.80 -4.31
CA LEU A 209 6.61 -26.65 -3.93
C LEU A 209 5.72 -26.14 -5.08
N GLN A 210 6.28 -25.97 -6.28
CA GLN A 210 5.55 -25.47 -7.44
C GLN A 210 4.75 -26.58 -8.12
N TYR A 211 3.44 -26.39 -8.25
CA TYR A 211 2.54 -27.24 -9.02
C TYR A 211 2.28 -26.66 -10.41
N ASP A 212 2.17 -27.53 -11.41
CA ASP A 212 1.68 -27.17 -12.74
C ASP A 212 0.19 -26.80 -12.69
N PHE A 213 -0.22 -25.82 -13.49
CA PHE A 213 -1.62 -25.37 -13.51
C PHE A 213 -2.57 -26.52 -13.85
N ASN A 214 -2.19 -27.36 -14.82
CA ASN A 214 -3.01 -28.50 -15.25
C ASN A 214 -3.27 -29.50 -14.12
N THR A 215 -2.29 -29.72 -13.23
CA THR A 215 -2.41 -30.61 -12.08
C THR A 215 -3.45 -30.08 -11.11
N ILE A 216 -3.39 -28.78 -10.78
CA ILE A 216 -4.35 -28.15 -9.87
C ILE A 216 -5.74 -28.03 -10.50
N ARG A 217 -5.81 -27.71 -11.80
CA ARG A 217 -7.05 -27.67 -12.56
C ARG A 217 -7.74 -29.04 -12.55
N ALA A 218 -7.02 -30.13 -12.77
CA ALA A 218 -7.58 -31.47 -12.69
C ALA A 218 -8.02 -31.82 -11.26
N ALA A 219 -7.18 -31.50 -10.26
CA ALA A 219 -7.47 -31.79 -8.85
C ALA A 219 -8.74 -31.09 -8.33
N THR A 220 -9.08 -29.93 -8.89
CA THR A 220 -10.26 -29.13 -8.51
C THR A 220 -11.47 -29.35 -9.40
N ASP A 221 -11.40 -30.31 -10.33
CA ASP A 221 -12.39 -30.50 -11.39
C ASP A 221 -12.69 -29.20 -12.15
N HIS A 222 -11.64 -28.62 -12.75
CA HIS A 222 -11.69 -27.38 -13.51
C HIS A 222 -12.21 -26.17 -12.72
N PHE A 223 -11.94 -26.13 -11.40
CA PHE A 223 -12.49 -25.12 -10.49
C PHE A 223 -14.02 -25.08 -10.49
N SER A 224 -14.66 -26.26 -10.56
CA SER A 224 -16.12 -26.41 -10.50
C SER A 224 -16.71 -25.77 -9.25
N ASP A 225 -17.86 -25.11 -9.39
CA ASP A 225 -18.59 -24.53 -8.27
C ASP A 225 -19.01 -25.57 -7.22
N ALA A 226 -19.17 -26.85 -7.62
CA ALA A 226 -19.44 -27.95 -6.68
C ALA A 226 -18.31 -28.16 -5.66
N ASN A 227 -17.08 -27.77 -6.02
CA ASN A 227 -15.91 -27.84 -5.15
C ASN A 227 -15.64 -26.52 -4.42
N LYS A 228 -16.43 -25.47 -4.63
CA LYS A 228 -16.16 -24.16 -4.05
C LYS A 228 -16.45 -24.16 -2.54
N LEU A 229 -15.42 -23.83 -1.76
CA LEU A 229 -15.48 -23.74 -0.30
C LEU A 229 -15.88 -22.35 0.18
N GLY A 230 -15.54 -21.31 -0.60
CA GLY A 230 -15.88 -19.93 -0.29
C GLY A 230 -15.26 -18.94 -1.28
N GLN A 231 -15.64 -17.67 -1.16
CA GLN A 231 -15.08 -16.58 -1.96
C GLN A 231 -15.09 -15.29 -1.16
N GLY A 232 -13.98 -14.55 -1.22
CA GLY A 232 -13.84 -13.22 -0.62
C GLY A 232 -13.13 -12.25 -1.56
N GLY A 233 -12.73 -11.10 -1.03
CA GLY A 233 -12.01 -10.06 -1.80
C GLY A 233 -10.67 -10.53 -2.39
N PHE A 234 -10.11 -11.61 -1.85
CA PHE A 234 -8.82 -12.18 -2.24
C PHE A 234 -8.95 -13.39 -3.19
N GLY A 235 -10.15 -13.63 -3.73
CA GLY A 235 -10.41 -14.72 -4.66
C GLY A 235 -11.24 -15.86 -4.06
N ALA A 236 -11.39 -16.92 -4.87
CA ALA A 236 -12.21 -18.08 -4.54
C ALA A 236 -11.34 -19.24 -4.05
N VAL A 237 -11.88 -20.02 -3.12
CA VAL A 237 -11.24 -21.21 -2.55
C VAL A 237 -12.01 -22.45 -2.97
N TYR A 238 -11.31 -23.44 -3.50
CA TYR A 238 -11.87 -24.69 -4.00
C TYR A 238 -11.29 -25.88 -3.25
N LYS A 239 -12.08 -26.90 -2.99
CA LYS A 239 -11.63 -28.22 -2.58
C LYS A 239 -11.02 -28.91 -3.78
N GLY A 240 -9.92 -29.63 -3.56
CA GLY A 240 -9.33 -30.48 -4.59
C GLY A 240 -8.78 -31.78 -4.01
N THR A 241 -8.51 -32.72 -4.91
CA THR A 241 -7.87 -34.00 -4.57
C THR A 241 -6.68 -34.20 -5.49
N LEU A 242 -5.47 -34.21 -4.93
CA LEU A 242 -4.25 -34.53 -5.68
C LEU A 242 -4.15 -36.04 -5.94
N ALA A 243 -3.25 -36.41 -6.85
CA ALA A 243 -2.87 -37.81 -7.07
C ALA A 243 -2.48 -38.48 -5.73
N GLY A 244 -2.98 -39.70 -5.51
CA GLY A 244 -2.81 -40.40 -4.23
C GLY A 244 -3.88 -40.07 -3.18
N GLY A 245 -4.95 -39.35 -3.53
CA GLY A 245 -6.12 -39.14 -2.66
C GLY A 245 -5.95 -38.03 -1.61
N LYS A 246 -4.88 -37.23 -1.71
CA LYS A 246 -4.59 -36.16 -0.76
C LYS A 246 -5.52 -34.98 -0.98
N LEU A 247 -6.33 -34.64 0.02
CA LEU A 247 -7.23 -33.50 -0.01
C LEU A 247 -6.48 -32.17 0.17
N ILE A 248 -6.86 -31.19 -0.63
CA ILE A 248 -6.28 -29.85 -0.64
C ILE A 248 -7.35 -28.77 -0.71
N ALA A 249 -6.99 -27.56 -0.27
CA ALA A 249 -7.76 -26.35 -0.50
C ALA A 249 -6.94 -25.41 -1.42
N VAL A 250 -7.52 -25.02 -2.54
CA VAL A 250 -6.86 -24.22 -3.58
C VAL A 250 -7.49 -22.83 -3.58
N LYS A 251 -6.72 -21.83 -3.16
CA LYS A 251 -7.09 -20.42 -3.27
C LYS A 251 -6.60 -19.89 -4.61
N ARG A 252 -7.54 -19.55 -5.50
CA ARG A 252 -7.27 -18.90 -6.78
C ARG A 252 -7.40 -17.40 -6.60
N LEU A 253 -6.26 -16.70 -6.58
CA LEU A 253 -6.23 -15.26 -6.40
C LEU A 253 -6.81 -14.56 -7.62
N SER A 254 -7.48 -13.44 -7.41
CA SER A 254 -8.06 -12.65 -8.51
C SER A 254 -6.96 -12.13 -9.43
N SER A 255 -7.19 -12.23 -10.75
CA SER A 255 -6.25 -11.80 -11.79
C SER A 255 -6.17 -10.28 -11.97
N ASP A 256 -7.05 -9.51 -11.34
CA ASP A 256 -7.34 -8.12 -11.74
C ASP A 256 -6.43 -7.04 -11.13
N SER A 257 -5.24 -7.37 -10.60
CA SER A 257 -4.44 -6.32 -9.94
C SER A 257 -2.96 -6.63 -9.67
N ARG A 258 -2.17 -5.54 -9.53
CA ARG A 258 -0.85 -5.57 -8.84
C ARG A 258 -0.94 -6.09 -7.41
N GLN A 259 -2.13 -6.02 -6.80
CA GLN A 259 -2.43 -6.49 -5.46
C GLN A 259 -2.37 -8.03 -5.39
N GLY A 260 -2.92 -8.75 -6.37
CA GLY A 260 -2.86 -10.22 -6.41
C GLY A 260 -1.44 -10.78 -6.52
N ASP A 261 -0.55 -10.10 -7.28
CA ASP A 261 0.88 -10.48 -7.36
C ASP A 261 1.63 -10.23 -6.04
N LEU A 262 1.31 -9.14 -5.33
CA LEU A 262 1.89 -8.83 -4.02
C LEU A 262 1.41 -9.81 -2.95
N GLU A 263 0.12 -10.11 -2.94
CA GLU A 263 -0.47 -11.12 -2.05
C GLU A 263 0.14 -12.49 -2.29
N PHE A 264 0.25 -12.91 -3.56
CA PHE A 264 0.90 -14.16 -3.93
C PHE A 264 2.35 -14.22 -3.42
N LYS A 265 3.15 -13.17 -3.67
CA LYS A 265 4.55 -13.12 -3.23
C LYS A 265 4.67 -13.17 -1.71
N ASN A 266 3.85 -12.39 -1.00
CA ASN A 266 3.87 -12.37 0.46
C ASN A 266 3.48 -13.75 1.02
N GLU A 267 2.41 -14.35 0.52
CA GLU A 267 1.89 -15.63 1.02
C GLU A 267 2.87 -16.78 0.72
N VAL A 268 3.50 -16.83 -0.47
CA VAL A 268 4.53 -17.83 -0.79
C VAL A 268 5.81 -17.62 0.04
N LEU A 269 6.33 -16.38 0.15
CA LEU A 269 7.57 -16.11 0.89
C LEU A 269 7.41 -16.34 2.40
N LEU A 270 6.25 -15.99 2.96
CA LEU A 270 6.00 -16.15 4.39
C LEU A 270 5.60 -17.59 4.74
N MET A 271 4.71 -18.21 3.97
CA MET A 271 4.11 -19.50 4.38
C MET A 271 4.91 -20.73 3.92
N ALA A 272 5.82 -20.60 2.95
CA ALA A 272 6.69 -21.72 2.56
C ALA A 272 7.58 -22.20 3.71
N ASN A 273 7.90 -21.33 4.67
CA ASN A 273 8.80 -21.62 5.80
C ASN A 273 8.08 -21.73 7.15
N LEU A 274 6.75 -21.61 7.20
CA LEU A 274 5.97 -21.66 8.44
C LEU A 274 5.29 -23.02 8.60
N GLN A 275 5.82 -23.83 9.52
CA GLN A 275 5.21 -25.08 9.96
C GLN A 275 4.88 -24.97 11.45
N HIS A 276 3.59 -24.81 11.77
CA HIS A 276 3.12 -24.75 13.14
C HIS A 276 1.76 -25.42 13.28
N ARG A 277 1.54 -26.12 14.41
CA ARG A 277 0.30 -26.89 14.67
C ARG A 277 -1.01 -26.10 14.59
N ASN A 278 -0.93 -24.77 14.71
CA ASN A 278 -2.10 -23.87 14.71
C ASN A 278 -2.18 -23.00 13.43
N LEU A 279 -1.36 -23.28 12.42
CA LEU A 279 -1.40 -22.58 11.13
C LEU A 279 -1.68 -23.59 10.03
N VAL A 280 -2.60 -23.25 9.12
CA VAL A 280 -2.90 -24.10 7.96
C VAL A 280 -1.68 -24.15 7.05
N ARG A 281 -1.18 -25.35 6.80
CA ARG A 281 0.07 -25.54 6.07
C ARG A 281 -0.09 -25.30 4.58
N LEU A 282 0.77 -24.44 4.03
CA LEU A 282 0.95 -24.31 2.58
C LEU A 282 1.66 -25.57 2.07
N GLN A 283 1.04 -26.25 1.10
CA GLN A 283 1.60 -27.43 0.45
C GLN A 283 2.29 -27.10 -0.87
N GLY A 284 1.89 -26.02 -1.51
CA GLY A 284 2.49 -25.60 -2.76
C GLY A 284 1.77 -24.43 -3.40
N PHE A 285 2.27 -24.00 -4.55
CA PHE A 285 1.72 -22.87 -5.29
C PHE A 285 1.80 -23.11 -6.80
N CYS A 286 1.00 -22.38 -7.57
CA CYS A 286 1.10 -22.34 -9.03
C CYS A 286 1.27 -20.88 -9.48
N LEU A 287 2.27 -20.67 -10.33
CA LEU A 287 2.59 -19.40 -10.97
C LEU A 287 2.76 -19.64 -12.47
N GLU A 288 1.67 -19.53 -13.23
CA GLU A 288 1.68 -19.78 -14.68
C GLU A 288 0.82 -18.74 -15.40
N GLY A 289 1.44 -17.93 -16.28
CA GLY A 289 0.76 -16.83 -16.96
C GLY A 289 0.13 -15.83 -15.98
N ASN A 290 -1.20 -15.72 -16.00
CA ASN A 290 -1.99 -14.87 -15.09
C ASN A 290 -2.57 -15.65 -13.89
N GLU A 291 -2.30 -16.94 -13.80
CA GLU A 291 -2.78 -17.78 -12.71
C GLU A 291 -1.85 -17.65 -11.51
N ARG A 292 -2.48 -17.45 -10.34
CA ARG A 292 -1.84 -17.35 -9.04
C ARG A 292 -2.63 -18.23 -8.09
N LEU A 293 -2.14 -19.44 -7.85
CA LEU A 293 -2.83 -20.43 -7.02
C LEU A 293 -2.00 -20.75 -5.79
N LEU A 294 -2.65 -20.83 -4.64
CA LEU A 294 -2.05 -21.29 -3.39
C LEU A 294 -2.77 -22.56 -2.94
N THR A 295 -2.00 -23.60 -2.66
CA THR A 295 -2.50 -24.93 -2.31
C THR A 295 -2.20 -25.22 -0.85
N TYR A 296 -3.25 -25.35 -0.05
CA TYR A 296 -3.21 -25.63 1.38
C TYR A 296 -3.66 -27.06 1.69
N GLU A 297 -3.38 -27.52 2.89
CA GLU A 297 -4.12 -28.65 3.45
C GLU A 297 -5.61 -28.34 3.63
N PHE A 298 -6.43 -29.35 3.36
CA PHE A 298 -7.85 -29.25 3.55
C PHE A 298 -8.18 -29.46 5.04
N VAL A 299 -8.82 -28.46 5.65
CA VAL A 299 -9.32 -28.53 7.02
C VAL A 299 -10.82 -28.87 6.98
N PRO A 300 -11.24 -30.06 7.46
CA PRO A 300 -12.60 -30.56 7.23
C PRO A 300 -13.69 -29.76 7.95
N ASN A 301 -13.35 -29.14 9.07
CA ASN A 301 -14.29 -28.37 9.88
C ASN A 301 -14.56 -26.96 9.30
N GLY A 302 -13.81 -26.52 8.28
CA GLY A 302 -13.97 -25.19 7.71
C GLY A 302 -13.54 -24.09 8.68
N SER A 303 -14.08 -22.89 8.47
CA SER A 303 -13.67 -21.67 9.16
C SER A 303 -14.48 -21.41 10.44
N LEU A 304 -13.85 -20.72 11.41
CA LEU A 304 -14.45 -20.45 12.72
C LEU A 304 -15.70 -19.58 12.63
N ASP A 305 -15.77 -18.66 11.67
CA ASP A 305 -16.96 -17.84 11.41
C ASP A 305 -18.20 -18.70 11.10
N LYS A 306 -18.02 -19.84 10.42
CA LYS A 306 -19.09 -20.80 10.16
C LYS A 306 -19.59 -21.46 11.45
N PHE A 307 -18.73 -21.69 12.44
CA PHE A 307 -19.16 -22.23 13.74
C PHE A 307 -19.80 -21.17 14.63
N LEU A 308 -19.28 -19.94 14.61
CA LEU A 308 -19.77 -18.87 15.47
C LEU A 308 -21.07 -18.23 14.95
N PHE A 309 -21.22 -18.16 13.62
CA PHE A 309 -22.28 -17.40 12.96
C PHE A 309 -23.03 -18.19 11.89
N GLY A 310 -22.64 -19.45 11.63
CA GLY A 310 -23.39 -20.33 10.75
C GLY A 310 -24.75 -20.64 11.38
N LYS A 311 -25.82 -20.50 10.58
CA LYS A 311 -27.16 -20.90 11.00
C LYS A 311 -27.11 -22.37 11.39
N HIS A 312 -27.45 -22.68 12.64
CA HIS A 312 -27.89 -24.02 13.01
C HIS A 312 -29.15 -24.28 12.18
N ASP A 313 -29.04 -25.17 11.18
CA ASP A 313 -30.23 -25.81 10.63
C ASP A 313 -30.91 -26.49 11.81
N THR A 314 -32.01 -25.87 12.23
CA THR A 314 -32.88 -26.40 13.26
C THR A 314 -33.49 -27.62 12.63
N ILE A 315 -33.11 -28.80 13.11
CA ILE A 315 -33.75 -30.07 12.77
C ILE A 315 -35.25 -29.86 13.03
N SER A 316 -36.03 -29.86 11.96
CA SER A 316 -37.48 -30.03 12.00
C SER A 316 -37.80 -31.45 11.55
#